data_AF-R9A2L1-F1
#
_entry.id   AF-R9A2L1-F1
#
_cell.length_a   1.000
_cell.length_b   1.000
_cell.length_c   1.000
_cell.angle_alpha   90.00
_cell.angle_beta   90.00
_cell.angle_gamma   90.00
#
_symmetry.space_group_name_H-M   'P 1'
#
loop_
_entity.id
_entity.type
_entity.pdbx_description
1 polymer ?
#
loop_
_entity_poly.entity_id
_entity_poly.type
_entity_poly.pdbx_seq_one_letter_code
_entity_poly.pdbx_strand_id
1 'polypeptide(L)'
;MQNRFFEIFRLTAYSLGLVYVCSFFYSVIFLAFVNNSVLGDRIPEDQLLPLYEEYWEGKMDFATMLTEYEKIVTPIKEQFQKEITENPSLLLSQFYDKVFSEKPHYLLGHSIPWFLCYVGLGYLLYKKVLQIPVTNLQDELSIPILLRGIANGFICFIVVVLFGLLLEKLSVPVESGVFAKKLYEALHGNGYLLAWGIYVVGIITGILEEIFFRGFLLKAFIDKNLAHEGLFIVSLLFGWLHYGEGTSIAIPFIICGVGMFFGYIYIKTGNIWIAMACHATYNSLGLINAYLQLPGVQS
;
A
#
# COMPACT_ATOMS: atom_id res chain seq x y z
N MET A 1 -15.05 -35.33 -10.94
CA MET A 1 -15.25 -34.12 -10.12
C MET A 1 -13.96 -33.88 -9.34
N GLN A 2 -13.30 -32.74 -9.51
CA GLN A 2 -12.19 -32.38 -8.62
C GLN A 2 -12.73 -32.26 -7.19
N ASN A 3 -12.01 -32.83 -6.23
CA ASN A 3 -12.39 -32.78 -4.81
C ASN A 3 -12.41 -31.31 -4.35
N ARG A 4 -13.44 -30.91 -3.59
CA ARG A 4 -13.56 -29.56 -2.98
C ARG A 4 -12.27 -29.15 -2.28
N PHE A 5 -11.66 -30.07 -1.53
CA PHE A 5 -10.38 -29.86 -0.85
C PHE A 5 -9.25 -29.49 -1.82
N PHE A 6 -9.16 -30.21 -2.95
CA PHE A 6 -8.15 -29.94 -3.97
C PHE A 6 -8.33 -28.56 -4.59
N GLU A 7 -9.56 -28.14 -4.88
CA GLU A 7 -9.82 -26.80 -5.42
C GLU A 7 -9.49 -25.69 -4.42
N ILE A 8 -9.81 -25.88 -3.14
CA ILE A 8 -9.41 -24.94 -2.07
C ILE A 8 -7.89 -24.85 -2.03
N PHE A 9 -7.17 -25.98 -1.95
CA PHE A 9 -5.72 -26.01 -1.91
C PHE A 9 -5.10 -25.32 -3.13
N ARG A 10 -5.58 -25.65 -4.34
CA ARG A 10 -5.08 -25.10 -5.61
C ARG A 10 -5.24 -23.58 -5.67
N LEU A 11 -6.42 -23.05 -5.37
CA LEU A 11 -6.67 -21.61 -5.39
C LEU A 11 -5.90 -20.87 -4.28
N THR A 12 -5.72 -21.52 -3.13
CA THR A 12 -4.89 -20.98 -2.05
C THR A 12 -3.43 -20.88 -2.48
N ALA A 13 -2.89 -21.93 -3.08
CA ALA A 13 -1.53 -21.96 -3.59
C ALA A 13 -1.30 -20.89 -4.67
N TYR A 14 -2.26 -20.70 -5.58
CA TYR A 14 -2.19 -19.63 -6.58
C TYR A 14 -2.24 -18.24 -5.95
N SER A 15 -3.09 -18.04 -4.95
CA SER A 15 -3.21 -16.74 -4.26
C SER A 15 -1.94 -16.38 -3.50
N LEU A 16 -1.37 -17.36 -2.78
CA LEU A 16 -0.08 -17.22 -2.09
C LEU A 16 1.06 -16.97 -3.07
N GLY A 17 1.14 -17.76 -4.14
CA GLY A 17 2.18 -17.60 -5.17
C GLY A 17 2.10 -16.25 -5.85
N LEU A 18 0.89 -15.77 -6.14
CA LEU A 18 0.69 -14.45 -6.73
C LEU A 18 1.11 -13.34 -5.77
N VAL A 19 0.62 -13.37 -4.52
CA VAL A 19 1.01 -12.40 -3.50
C VAL A 19 2.53 -12.38 -3.33
N TYR A 20 3.19 -13.54 -3.27
CA TYR A 20 4.64 -13.62 -3.15
C TYR A 20 5.37 -12.95 -4.33
N VAL A 21 4.99 -13.29 -5.56
CA VAL A 21 5.62 -12.72 -6.77
C VAL A 21 5.37 -11.21 -6.85
N CYS A 22 4.14 -10.75 -6.62
CA CYS A 22 3.79 -9.34 -6.60
C CYS A 22 4.56 -8.58 -5.52
N SER A 23 4.61 -9.11 -4.30
CA SER A 23 5.40 -8.55 -3.18
C SER A 23 6.88 -8.44 -3.52
N PHE A 24 7.46 -9.46 -4.14
CA PHE A 24 8.88 -9.44 -4.51
C PHE A 24 9.19 -8.28 -5.46
N PHE A 25 8.45 -8.16 -6.57
CA PHE A 25 8.66 -7.08 -7.54
C PHE A 25 8.32 -5.71 -6.95
N TYR A 26 7.25 -5.62 -6.15
CA TYR A 26 6.88 -4.40 -5.45
C TYR A 26 8.02 -3.94 -4.55
N SER A 27 8.56 -4.81 -3.70
CA SER A 27 9.64 -4.47 -2.78
C SER A 27 10.89 -4.01 -3.50
N VAL A 28 11.28 -4.66 -4.61
CA VAL A 28 12.44 -4.24 -5.42
C VAL A 28 12.25 -2.83 -5.98
N ILE A 29 11.10 -2.56 -6.62
CA ILE A 29 10.81 -1.27 -7.24
C ILE A 29 10.65 -0.17 -6.18
N PHE A 30 9.90 -0.47 -5.13
CA PHE A 30 9.64 0.47 -4.04
C PHE A 30 10.93 0.83 -3.30
N LEU A 31 11.76 -0.15 -2.91
CA LEU A 31 13.03 0.12 -2.24
C LEU A 31 14.00 0.89 -3.15
N ALA A 32 14.03 0.61 -4.45
CA ALA A 32 14.82 1.40 -5.40
C ALA A 32 14.35 2.86 -5.45
N PHE A 33 13.03 3.09 -5.49
CA PHE A 33 12.45 4.43 -5.45
C PHE A 33 12.79 5.17 -4.15
N VAL A 34 12.61 4.51 -3.00
CA VAL A 34 12.95 5.05 -1.67
C VAL A 34 14.44 5.40 -1.58
N ASN A 35 15.31 4.46 -1.96
CA ASN A 35 16.76 4.65 -1.95
C ASN A 35 17.19 5.86 -2.80
N ASN A 36 16.70 5.94 -4.03
CA ASN A 36 17.01 7.05 -4.93
C ASN A 36 16.42 8.38 -4.43
N SER A 37 15.24 8.34 -3.81
CA SER A 37 14.60 9.53 -3.26
C SER A 37 15.38 10.12 -2.08
N VAL A 38 15.92 9.28 -1.19
CA VAL A 38 16.68 9.74 -0.03
C VAL A 38 18.12 10.10 -0.42
N LEU A 39 18.77 9.31 -1.29
CA LEU A 39 20.11 9.61 -1.78
C LEU A 39 20.12 10.90 -2.62
N GLY A 40 19.11 11.12 -3.46
CA GLY A 40 19.05 12.25 -4.38
C GLY A 40 19.19 13.61 -3.70
N ASP A 41 18.61 13.82 -2.51
CA ASP A 41 18.74 15.09 -1.78
C ASP A 41 20.13 15.31 -1.16
N ARG A 42 20.93 14.24 -1.06
CA ARG A 42 22.31 14.32 -0.56
C ARG A 42 23.30 14.67 -1.66
N ILE A 43 22.88 14.60 -2.93
CA ILE A 43 23.72 14.91 -4.08
C ILE A 43 23.73 16.44 -4.28
N PRO A 44 24.91 17.10 -4.23
CA PRO A 44 25.02 18.55 -4.31
C PRO A 44 24.77 19.05 -5.74
N GLU A 45 23.54 19.48 -6.02
CA GLU A 45 23.15 19.99 -7.34
C GLU A 45 23.97 21.21 -7.77
N ASP A 46 24.39 22.04 -6.81
CA ASP A 46 25.26 23.21 -6.99
C ASP A 46 26.66 22.84 -7.53
N GLN A 47 27.16 21.66 -7.20
CA GLN A 47 28.45 21.16 -7.71
C GLN A 47 28.31 20.42 -9.05
N LEU A 48 27.15 19.81 -9.30
CA LEU A 48 26.91 19.04 -10.53
C LEU A 48 26.47 19.90 -11.72
N LEU A 49 25.70 20.96 -11.47
CA LEU A 49 25.16 21.81 -12.54
C LEU A 49 26.26 22.43 -13.44
N PRO A 50 27.39 22.94 -12.92
CA PRO A 50 28.47 23.44 -13.76
C PRO A 50 29.12 22.36 -14.64
N LEU A 51 29.31 21.15 -14.10
CA LEU A 51 29.88 20.02 -14.86
C LEU A 51 28.99 19.66 -16.04
N TYR A 52 27.68 19.65 -15.80
CA TYR A 52 26.67 19.46 -16.81
C TYR A 52 26.74 20.56 -17.88
N GLU A 53 26.70 21.83 -17.50
CA GLU A 53 26.77 22.95 -18.44
C GLU A 53 28.02 22.88 -19.33
N GLU A 54 29.20 22.59 -18.77
CA GLU A 54 30.43 22.43 -19.54
C GLU A 54 30.36 21.28 -20.56
N TYR A 55 29.76 20.15 -20.19
CA TYR A 55 29.52 19.04 -21.12
C TYR A 55 28.54 19.42 -22.23
N TRP A 56 27.41 20.06 -21.89
CA TRP A 56 26.38 20.46 -22.85
C TRP A 56 26.86 21.53 -23.84
N GLU A 57 27.75 22.42 -23.40
CA GLU A 57 28.41 23.41 -24.24
C GLU A 57 29.54 22.83 -25.11
N GLY A 58 29.83 21.53 -24.97
CA GLY A 58 30.88 20.84 -25.72
C GLY A 58 32.30 21.18 -25.26
N LYS A 59 32.44 21.78 -24.07
CA LYS A 59 33.74 22.13 -23.46
C LYS A 59 34.41 20.94 -22.76
N MET A 60 33.62 19.91 -22.44
CA MET A 60 34.04 18.70 -21.75
C MET A 60 33.51 17.45 -22.48
N ASP A 61 34.32 16.40 -22.59
CA ASP A 61 33.83 15.12 -23.13
C ASP A 61 33.09 14.28 -22.07
N PHE A 62 32.34 13.28 -22.52
CA PHE A 62 31.53 12.45 -21.62
C PHE A 62 32.37 11.68 -20.59
N ALA A 63 33.57 11.22 -20.97
CA ALA A 63 34.43 10.44 -20.07
C ALA A 63 34.96 11.30 -18.92
N THR A 64 35.34 12.54 -19.22
CA THR A 64 35.78 13.54 -18.26
C THR A 64 34.62 13.94 -17.34
N MET A 65 33.44 14.23 -17.91
CA MET A 65 32.24 14.55 -17.12
C MET A 65 31.87 13.42 -16.17
N LEU A 66 31.86 12.17 -16.66
CA LEU A 66 31.56 11.01 -15.83
C LEU A 66 32.58 10.85 -14.70
N THR A 67 33.87 11.07 -14.98
CA THR A 67 34.94 10.98 -13.97
C THR A 67 34.77 12.04 -12.87
N GLU A 68 34.48 13.29 -13.23
CA GLU A 68 34.26 14.36 -12.25
C GLU A 68 32.95 14.14 -11.45
N TYR A 69 31.88 13.69 -12.12
CA TYR A 69 30.64 13.28 -11.47
C TYR A 69 30.90 12.17 -10.43
N GLU A 70 31.65 11.13 -10.79
CA GLU A 70 31.97 10.02 -9.89
C GLU A 70 32.79 10.47 -8.68
N LYS A 71 33.72 11.42 -8.84
CA LYS A 71 34.49 11.98 -7.70
C LYS A 71 33.60 12.66 -6.67
N ILE A 72 32.53 13.32 -7.11
CA ILE A 72 31.57 14.01 -6.23
C ILE A 72 30.60 13.01 -5.60
N VAL A 73 30.00 12.14 -6.41
CA VAL A 73 28.86 11.30 -5.98
C VAL A 73 29.29 10.02 -5.27
N THR A 74 30.43 9.43 -5.62
CA THR A 74 30.86 8.14 -5.05
C THR A 74 31.04 8.20 -3.52
N PRO A 75 31.76 9.18 -2.94
CA PRO A 75 31.92 9.25 -1.48
C PRO A 75 30.57 9.40 -0.76
N ILE A 76 29.65 10.18 -1.32
CA ILE A 76 28.30 10.38 -0.77
C ILE A 76 27.51 9.07 -0.79
N LYS A 77 27.57 8.34 -1.91
CA LYS A 77 26.90 7.05 -2.06
C LYS A 77 27.47 6.00 -1.11
N GLU A 78 28.79 5.94 -0.95
CA GLU A 78 29.45 5.01 -0.02
C GLU A 78 29.10 5.31 1.44
N GLN A 79 29.13 6.59 1.83
CA GLN A 79 28.70 7.00 3.16
C GLN A 79 27.23 6.66 3.41
N PHE A 80 26.36 6.99 2.46
CA PHE A 80 24.93 6.67 2.56
C PHE A 80 24.69 5.16 2.68
N GLN A 81 25.37 4.34 1.87
CA GLN A 81 25.26 2.89 1.96
C GLN A 81 25.72 2.37 3.32
N LYS A 82 26.79 2.95 3.90
CA LYS A 82 27.24 2.60 5.24
C LYS A 82 26.19 2.95 6.30
N GLU A 83 25.62 4.15 6.26
CA GLU A 83 24.58 4.59 7.20
C GLU A 83 23.35 3.66 7.16
N ILE A 84 22.86 3.31 5.96
CA ILE A 84 21.70 2.42 5.82
C ILE A 84 22.05 0.97 6.19
N THR A 85 23.29 0.52 5.98
CA THR A 85 23.71 -0.84 6.40
C THR A 85 23.79 -0.95 7.92
N GLU A 86 24.30 0.08 8.60
CA GLU A 86 24.39 0.14 10.06
C GLU A 86 23.02 0.31 10.72
N ASN A 87 22.10 1.05 10.08
CA ASN A 87 20.73 1.21 10.56
C ASN A 87 19.71 1.14 9.41
N PRO A 88 19.25 -0.06 9.03
CA PRO A 88 18.29 -0.22 7.93
C PRO A 88 16.97 0.52 8.12
N SER A 89 16.52 0.69 9.37
CA SER A 89 15.27 1.40 9.70
C SER A 89 15.30 2.88 9.29
N LEU A 90 16.50 3.46 9.16
CA LEU A 90 16.70 4.87 8.86
C LEU A 90 16.20 5.23 7.46
N LEU A 91 16.32 4.31 6.49
CA LEU A 91 15.98 4.58 5.10
C LEU A 91 14.49 4.92 4.94
N LEU A 92 13.63 4.04 5.44
CA LEU A 92 12.18 4.23 5.38
C LEU A 92 11.75 5.42 6.24
N SER A 93 12.36 5.60 7.41
CA SER A 93 12.08 6.75 8.27
C SER A 93 12.36 8.07 7.56
N GLN A 94 13.56 8.25 7.00
CA GLN A 94 13.97 9.47 6.28
C GLN A 94 13.09 9.73 5.07
N PHE A 95 12.75 8.68 4.33
CA PHE A 95 11.83 8.79 3.20
C PHE A 95 10.45 9.29 3.64
N TYR A 96 9.86 8.73 4.69
CA TYR A 96 8.54 9.16 5.18
C TYR A 96 8.54 10.57 5.75
N ASP A 97 9.61 10.95 6.47
CA ASP A 97 9.77 12.32 6.95
C ASP A 97 9.71 13.31 5.77
N LYS A 98 10.42 13.01 4.68
CA LYS A 98 10.39 13.79 3.44
C LYS A 98 9.02 13.79 2.77
N VAL A 99 8.36 12.63 2.64
CA VAL A 99 7.03 12.53 2.02
C VAL A 99 6.04 13.41 2.76
N PHE A 100 6.03 13.38 4.10
CA PHE A 100 4.99 14.07 4.87
C PHE A 100 5.27 15.55 5.10
N SER A 101 6.53 15.97 5.07
CA SER A 101 6.92 17.38 5.27
C SER A 101 7.03 18.18 3.97
N GLU A 102 7.65 17.63 2.93
CA GLU A 102 8.07 18.39 1.75
C GLU A 102 7.40 17.91 0.46
N LYS A 103 7.30 16.59 0.28
CA LYS A 103 6.85 16.00 -0.99
C LYS A 103 5.67 15.02 -0.81
N PRO A 104 4.46 15.47 -0.40
CA PRO A 104 3.30 14.58 -0.20
C PRO A 104 2.89 13.77 -1.44
N HIS A 105 3.14 14.29 -2.64
CA HIS A 105 2.91 13.57 -3.88
C HIS A 105 3.76 12.30 -4.02
N TYR A 106 4.84 12.13 -3.24
CA TYR A 106 5.63 10.90 -3.17
C TYR A 106 4.86 9.73 -2.52
N LEU A 107 3.68 9.98 -1.93
CA LEU A 107 2.72 8.92 -1.59
C LEU A 107 2.37 8.06 -2.82
N LEU A 108 2.34 8.64 -4.04
CA LEU A 108 2.15 7.89 -5.29
C LEU A 108 3.30 6.91 -5.57
N GLY A 109 4.47 7.12 -4.97
CA GLY A 109 5.59 6.19 -5.01
C GLY A 109 5.30 4.84 -4.36
N HIS A 110 4.26 4.75 -3.51
CA HIS A 110 3.69 3.47 -3.10
C HIS A 110 2.70 2.94 -4.12
N SER A 111 1.70 3.75 -4.47
CA SER A 111 0.55 3.29 -5.25
C SER A 111 0.89 2.90 -6.69
N ILE A 112 1.86 3.56 -7.32
CA ILE A 112 2.26 3.25 -8.71
C ILE A 112 2.95 1.87 -8.78
N PRO A 113 4.03 1.58 -8.01
CA PRO A 113 4.58 0.23 -7.95
C PRO A 113 3.54 -0.81 -7.54
N TRP A 114 2.67 -0.49 -6.58
CA TRP A 114 1.62 -1.39 -6.16
C TRP A 114 0.66 -1.71 -7.32
N PHE A 115 0.18 -0.72 -8.06
CA PHE A 115 -0.64 -0.93 -9.26
C PHE A 115 0.08 -1.81 -10.29
N LEU A 116 1.34 -1.50 -10.62
CA LEU A 116 2.11 -2.26 -11.61
C LEU A 116 2.29 -3.72 -11.21
N CYS A 117 2.60 -3.98 -9.94
CA CYS A 117 2.90 -5.31 -9.45
C CYS A 117 1.65 -6.12 -9.10
N TYR A 118 0.71 -5.55 -8.34
CA TYR A 118 -0.48 -6.29 -7.88
C TYR A 118 -1.59 -6.30 -8.93
N VAL A 119 -1.89 -5.17 -9.56
CA VAL A 119 -2.95 -5.13 -10.59
C VAL A 119 -2.41 -5.55 -11.95
N GLY A 120 -1.33 -4.95 -12.43
CA GLY A 120 -0.77 -5.20 -13.77
C GLY A 120 -0.22 -6.62 -13.92
N LEU A 121 0.82 -6.95 -13.15
CA LEU A 121 1.42 -8.29 -13.17
C LEU A 121 0.44 -9.34 -12.62
N GLY A 122 -0.38 -9.02 -11.61
CA GLY A 122 -1.45 -9.90 -11.15
C GLY A 122 -2.44 -10.26 -12.24
N TYR A 123 -2.93 -9.28 -13.01
CA TYR A 123 -3.80 -9.53 -14.16
C TYR A 123 -3.12 -10.40 -15.22
N LEU A 124 -1.86 -10.12 -15.55
CA LEU A 124 -1.11 -10.93 -16.52
C LEU A 124 -1.01 -12.40 -16.06
N LEU A 125 -0.59 -12.64 -14.82
CA LEU A 125 -0.40 -13.99 -14.30
C LEU A 125 -1.73 -14.73 -14.12
N TYR A 126 -2.74 -14.11 -13.50
CA TYR A 126 -4.02 -14.78 -13.28
C TYR A 126 -4.83 -14.95 -14.56
N LYS A 127 -5.05 -13.86 -15.31
CA LYS A 127 -5.96 -13.88 -16.46
C LYS A 127 -5.32 -14.43 -17.72
N LYS A 128 -4.06 -14.07 -18.00
CA LYS A 128 -3.40 -14.47 -19.27
C LYS A 128 -2.64 -15.79 -19.14
N VAL A 129 -1.91 -16.00 -18.04
CA VAL A 129 -1.11 -17.24 -17.86
C VAL A 129 -1.97 -18.37 -17.27
N LEU A 130 -2.57 -18.17 -16.10
CA LEU A 130 -3.36 -19.19 -15.40
C LEU A 130 -4.80 -19.33 -15.93
N GLN A 131 -5.25 -18.41 -16.78
CA GLN A 131 -6.60 -18.37 -17.36
C GLN A 131 -7.72 -18.37 -16.31
N ILE A 132 -7.45 -17.83 -15.13
CA ILE A 132 -8.42 -17.66 -14.05
C ILE A 132 -9.26 -16.40 -14.33
N PRO A 133 -10.60 -16.47 -14.27
CA PRO A 133 -11.44 -15.29 -14.40
C PRO A 133 -11.14 -14.26 -13.32
N VAL A 134 -11.14 -12.99 -13.70
CA VAL A 134 -11.01 -11.82 -12.83
C VAL A 134 -12.16 -10.86 -13.10
N THR A 135 -12.37 -9.88 -12.23
CA THR A 135 -13.36 -8.82 -12.45
C THR A 135 -13.10 -8.09 -13.76
N ASN A 136 -14.18 -7.70 -14.45
CA ASN A 136 -14.12 -6.88 -15.65
C ASN A 136 -14.46 -5.40 -15.37
N LEU A 137 -14.76 -5.06 -14.10
CA LEU A 137 -15.15 -3.72 -13.65
C LEU A 137 -16.38 -3.15 -14.39
N GLN A 138 -17.26 -4.01 -14.88
CA GLN A 138 -18.51 -3.62 -15.56
C GLN A 138 -19.73 -3.61 -14.64
N ASP A 139 -19.53 -3.82 -13.34
CA ASP A 139 -20.58 -3.70 -12.33
C ASP A 139 -21.20 -2.30 -12.37
N GLU A 140 -22.48 -2.17 -12.05
CA GLU A 140 -23.19 -0.88 -12.05
C GLU A 140 -22.47 0.13 -11.16
N LEU A 141 -22.08 1.27 -11.73
CA LEU A 141 -21.53 2.41 -11.02
C LEU A 141 -22.57 3.52 -11.00
N SER A 142 -23.22 3.70 -9.84
CA SER A 142 -24.22 4.74 -9.64
C SER A 142 -24.11 5.35 -8.25
N ILE A 143 -24.68 6.54 -8.05
CA ILE A 143 -24.68 7.23 -6.75
C ILE A 143 -25.25 6.34 -5.63
N PRO A 144 -26.39 5.63 -5.80
CA PRO A 144 -26.90 4.73 -4.77
C PRO A 144 -25.91 3.61 -4.39
N ILE A 145 -25.17 3.06 -5.36
CA ILE A 145 -24.15 2.03 -5.13
C ILE A 145 -23.01 2.61 -4.28
N LEU A 146 -22.52 3.80 -4.64
CA LEU A 146 -21.47 4.48 -3.87
C LEU A 146 -21.93 4.84 -2.45
N LEU A 147 -23.16 5.34 -2.28
CA LEU A 147 -23.72 5.67 -0.96
C LEU A 147 -23.84 4.44 -0.06
N ARG A 148 -24.18 3.26 -0.60
CA ARG A 148 -24.15 2.00 0.16
C ARG A 148 -22.74 1.67 0.62
N GLY A 149 -21.74 1.84 -0.24
CA GLY A 149 -20.35 1.63 0.12
C GLY A 149 -19.92 2.59 1.23
N ILE A 150 -20.20 3.88 1.07
CA ILE A 150 -19.90 4.90 2.08
C ILE A 150 -20.52 4.55 3.44
N ALA A 151 -21.81 4.23 3.48
CA ALA A 151 -22.49 3.83 4.72
C ALA A 151 -21.82 2.62 5.40
N ASN A 152 -21.43 1.61 4.63
CA ASN A 152 -20.70 0.46 5.16
C ASN A 152 -19.29 0.83 5.64
N GLY A 153 -18.62 1.78 5.00
CA GLY A 153 -17.32 2.30 5.44
C GLY A 153 -17.39 2.97 6.80
N PHE A 154 -18.43 3.78 7.06
CA PHE A 154 -18.69 4.35 8.38
C PHE A 154 -18.93 3.26 9.44
N ILE A 155 -19.74 2.25 9.11
CA ILE A 155 -20.01 1.12 10.02
C ILE A 155 -18.71 0.39 10.34
N CYS A 156 -17.91 0.05 9.33
CA CYS A 156 -16.62 -0.62 9.51
C CYS A 156 -15.69 0.19 10.41
N PHE A 157 -15.58 1.49 10.15
CA PHE A 157 -14.75 2.41 10.94
C PHE A 157 -15.17 2.42 12.42
N ILE A 158 -16.48 2.57 12.70
CA ILE A 158 -16.99 2.55 14.07
C ILE A 158 -16.69 1.21 14.76
N VAL A 159 -16.87 0.09 14.08
CA VAL A 159 -16.57 -1.25 14.62
C VAL A 159 -15.09 -1.38 14.97
N VAL A 160 -14.19 -0.93 14.09
CA VAL A 160 -12.74 -0.95 14.34
C VAL A 160 -12.36 -0.07 15.51
N VAL A 161 -12.94 1.14 15.63
CA VAL A 161 -12.72 2.04 16.77
C VAL A 161 -13.16 1.38 18.08
N LEU A 162 -14.37 0.82 18.14
CA LEU A 162 -14.87 0.14 19.34
C LEU A 162 -14.02 -1.07 19.71
N PHE A 163 -13.52 -1.81 18.72
CA PHE A 163 -12.62 -2.93 18.96
C PHE A 163 -11.23 -2.47 19.44
N GLY A 164 -10.69 -1.39 18.88
CA GLY A 164 -9.44 -0.77 19.35
C GLY A 164 -9.52 -0.35 20.82
N LEU A 165 -10.61 0.32 21.22
CA LEU A 165 -10.88 0.67 22.62
C LEU A 165 -10.96 -0.54 23.55
N LEU A 166 -11.51 -1.66 23.07
CA LEU A 166 -11.55 -2.91 23.81
C LEU A 166 -10.13 -3.48 23.99
N LEU A 167 -9.31 -3.50 22.94
CA LEU A 167 -7.93 -3.97 23.00
C LEU A 167 -7.07 -3.13 23.96
N GLU A 168 -7.24 -1.81 23.92
CA GLU A 168 -6.58 -0.88 24.85
C GLU A 168 -6.96 -1.21 26.31
N LYS A 169 -8.26 -1.40 26.59
CA LYS A 169 -8.75 -1.79 27.92
C LYS A 169 -8.19 -3.14 28.38
N LEU A 170 -7.91 -4.05 27.46
CA LEU A 170 -7.28 -5.34 27.73
C LEU A 170 -5.75 -5.27 27.76
N SER A 171 -5.17 -4.07 27.61
CA SER A 171 -3.72 -3.85 27.56
C SER A 171 -3.02 -4.67 26.47
N VAL A 172 -3.72 -4.93 25.36
CA VAL A 172 -3.14 -5.56 24.18
C VAL A 172 -2.32 -4.51 23.42
N PRO A 173 -1.03 -4.76 23.13
CA PRO A 173 -0.21 -3.80 22.41
C PRO A 173 -0.69 -3.67 20.95
N VAL A 174 -1.14 -2.46 20.60
CA VAL A 174 -1.50 -2.08 19.24
C VAL A 174 -0.45 -1.05 18.81
N GLU A 175 0.50 -1.49 18.00
CA GLU A 175 1.55 -0.63 17.46
C GLU A 175 1.42 -0.61 15.95
N SER A 176 1.17 0.57 15.40
CA SER A 176 1.15 0.78 13.97
C SER A 176 2.57 0.85 13.39
N GLY A 177 2.72 0.44 12.13
CA GLY A 177 4.01 0.45 11.45
C GLY A 177 4.54 1.86 11.21
N VAL A 178 5.83 1.98 10.89
CA VAL A 178 6.55 3.25 10.74
C VAL A 178 5.82 4.26 9.85
N PHE A 179 5.27 3.81 8.71
CA PHE A 179 4.49 4.65 7.80
C PHE A 179 3.25 5.25 8.48
N ALA A 180 2.41 4.40 9.07
CA ALA A 180 1.13 4.81 9.66
C ALA A 180 1.35 5.72 10.86
N LYS A 181 2.33 5.41 11.71
CA LYS A 181 2.70 6.22 12.86
C LYS A 181 3.16 7.62 12.45
N LYS A 182 4.14 7.72 11.53
CA LYS A 182 4.66 9.01 11.06
C LYS A 182 3.59 9.82 10.33
N LEU A 183 2.74 9.16 9.53
CA LEU A 183 1.63 9.83 8.85
C LEU A 183 0.64 10.41 9.87
N TYR A 184 0.30 9.65 10.92
CA TYR A 184 -0.58 10.10 11.98
C TYR A 184 -0.03 11.35 12.67
N GLU A 185 1.25 11.32 13.05
CA GLU A 185 1.93 12.45 13.70
C GLU A 185 1.98 13.69 12.79
N ALA A 186 2.29 13.52 11.50
CA ALA A 186 2.43 14.62 10.54
C ALA A 186 1.08 15.22 10.07
N LEU A 187 -0.03 14.50 10.24
CA LEU A 187 -1.35 14.94 9.78
C LEU A 187 -1.99 16.01 10.67
N HIS A 188 -1.55 16.16 11.93
CA HIS A 188 -2.21 17.04 12.89
C HIS A 188 -2.29 18.50 12.39
N GLY A 189 -3.50 18.94 12.04
CA GLY A 189 -3.74 20.28 11.49
C GLY A 189 -3.17 20.52 10.08
N ASN A 190 -2.58 19.51 9.42
CA ASN A 190 -2.00 19.65 8.08
C ASN A 190 -3.03 19.30 6.98
N GLY A 191 -3.81 20.30 6.55
CA GLY A 191 -4.87 20.11 5.56
C GLY A 191 -4.37 19.72 4.17
N TYR A 192 -3.16 20.16 3.79
CA TYR A 192 -2.55 19.81 2.50
C TYR A 192 -2.14 18.34 2.47
N LEU A 193 -1.49 17.85 3.54
CA LEU A 193 -1.17 16.43 3.68
C LEU A 193 -2.43 15.58 3.80
N LEU A 194 -3.48 16.06 4.48
CA LEU A 194 -4.76 15.36 4.55
C LEU A 194 -5.38 15.17 3.15
N ALA A 195 -5.39 16.20 2.32
CA ALA A 195 -5.91 16.11 0.96
C ALA A 195 -5.15 15.06 0.12
N TRP A 196 -3.82 15.07 0.19
CA TRP A 196 -2.97 14.05 -0.45
C TRP A 196 -3.19 12.66 0.13
N GLY A 197 -3.32 12.54 1.45
CA GLY A 197 -3.61 11.28 2.14
C GLY A 197 -4.94 10.69 1.70
N ILE A 198 -6.02 11.48 1.66
CA ILE A 198 -7.34 11.02 1.21
C ILE A 198 -7.28 10.60 -0.25
N TYR A 199 -6.64 11.40 -1.10
CA TYR A 199 -6.51 11.07 -2.52
C TYR A 199 -5.76 9.75 -2.74
N VAL A 200 -4.61 9.56 -2.09
CA VAL A 200 -3.74 8.41 -2.35
C VAL A 200 -4.07 7.22 -1.45
N VAL A 201 -3.97 7.38 -0.13
CA VAL A 201 -4.19 6.29 0.86
C VAL A 201 -5.68 5.97 1.02
N GLY A 202 -6.54 6.99 0.95
CA GLY A 202 -7.99 6.80 0.96
C GLY A 202 -8.48 6.12 -0.31
N ILE A 203 -8.44 6.85 -1.42
CA ILE A 203 -9.14 6.49 -2.66
C ILE A 203 -8.32 5.55 -3.52
N ILE A 204 -7.08 5.92 -3.90
CA ILE A 204 -6.28 5.11 -4.82
C ILE A 204 -5.98 3.73 -4.22
N THR A 205 -5.45 3.67 -2.99
CA THR A 205 -5.18 2.38 -2.33
C THR A 205 -6.44 1.55 -2.18
N GLY A 206 -7.56 2.14 -1.74
CA GLY A 206 -8.84 1.42 -1.62
C GLY A 206 -9.28 0.78 -2.94
N ILE A 207 -9.22 1.51 -4.05
CA ILE A 207 -9.56 0.97 -5.38
C ILE A 207 -8.62 -0.17 -5.76
N LEU A 208 -7.32 0.07 -5.68
CA LEU A 208 -6.29 -0.87 -6.12
C LEU A 208 -6.36 -2.19 -5.32
N GLU A 209 -6.48 -2.10 -4.00
CA GLU A 209 -6.60 -3.26 -3.13
C GLU A 209 -7.90 -4.04 -3.40
N GLU A 210 -9.05 -3.39 -3.56
CA GLU A 210 -10.28 -4.11 -3.89
C GLU A 210 -10.19 -4.84 -5.25
N ILE A 211 -9.54 -4.25 -6.27
CA ILE A 211 -9.33 -4.92 -7.56
C ILE A 211 -8.58 -6.24 -7.34
N PHE A 212 -7.47 -6.20 -6.59
CA PHE A 212 -6.64 -7.38 -6.38
C PHE A 212 -7.33 -8.42 -5.48
N PHE A 213 -7.73 -8.02 -4.27
CA PHE A 213 -8.24 -8.98 -3.29
C PHE A 213 -9.65 -9.47 -3.65
N ARG A 214 -10.57 -8.58 -4.06
CA ARG A 214 -11.97 -8.96 -4.34
C ARG A 214 -12.12 -9.34 -5.80
N GLY A 215 -11.60 -8.50 -6.67
CA GLY A 215 -11.71 -8.66 -8.11
C GLY A 215 -10.91 -9.85 -8.66
N PHE A 216 -9.76 -10.21 -8.08
CA PHE A 216 -8.92 -11.31 -8.57
C PHE A 216 -9.00 -12.52 -7.64
N LEU A 217 -8.50 -12.38 -6.40
CA LEU A 217 -8.32 -13.52 -5.50
C LEU A 217 -9.67 -14.11 -5.07
N LEU A 218 -10.52 -13.31 -4.42
CA LEU A 218 -11.80 -13.78 -3.88
C LEU A 218 -12.74 -14.24 -5.00
N LYS A 219 -12.77 -13.53 -6.13
CA LYS A 219 -13.56 -13.92 -7.30
C LYS A 219 -13.22 -15.33 -7.79
N ALA A 220 -11.93 -15.72 -7.80
CA ALA A 220 -11.53 -17.06 -8.19
C ALA A 220 -12.15 -18.17 -7.32
N PHE A 221 -12.34 -17.91 -6.02
CA PHE A 221 -13.04 -18.82 -5.11
C PHE A 221 -14.56 -18.78 -5.30
N ILE A 222 -15.14 -17.59 -5.49
CA ILE A 222 -16.58 -17.42 -5.74
C ILE A 222 -17.00 -18.22 -6.99
N ASP A 223 -16.25 -18.11 -8.09
CA ASP A 223 -16.53 -18.78 -9.35
C ASP A 223 -16.43 -20.33 -9.25
N LYS A 224 -15.89 -20.85 -8.13
CA LYS A 224 -15.82 -22.28 -7.79
C LYS A 224 -16.79 -22.71 -6.68
N ASN A 225 -17.73 -21.84 -6.28
CA ASN A 225 -18.64 -22.09 -5.14
C ASN A 225 -17.89 -22.30 -3.80
N LEU A 226 -16.79 -21.58 -3.60
CA LEU A 226 -15.93 -21.61 -2.42
C LEU A 226 -15.88 -20.23 -1.72
N ALA A 227 -16.97 -19.46 -1.78
CA ALA A 227 -16.99 -18.07 -1.30
C ALA A 227 -16.59 -17.94 0.18
N HIS A 228 -16.98 -18.88 1.04
CA HIS A 228 -16.65 -18.85 2.47
C HIS A 228 -15.17 -19.12 2.73
N GLU A 229 -14.60 -20.13 2.06
CA GLU A 229 -13.17 -20.43 2.15
C GLU A 229 -12.33 -19.30 1.56
N GLY A 230 -12.73 -18.78 0.40
CA GLY A 230 -12.10 -17.62 -0.22
C GLY A 230 -12.14 -16.40 0.68
N LEU A 231 -13.28 -16.12 1.34
CA LEU A 231 -13.42 -14.99 2.26
C LEU A 231 -12.38 -15.08 3.38
N PHE A 232 -12.26 -16.24 4.01
CA PHE A 232 -11.31 -16.45 5.11
C PHE A 232 -9.86 -16.32 4.62
N ILE A 233 -9.51 -17.02 3.55
CA ILE A 233 -8.13 -17.11 3.04
C ILE A 233 -7.65 -15.76 2.51
N VAL A 234 -8.46 -15.09 1.70
CA VAL A 234 -8.10 -13.79 1.12
C VAL A 234 -8.00 -12.70 2.19
N SER A 235 -8.85 -12.75 3.22
CA SER A 235 -8.77 -11.80 4.35
C SER A 235 -7.52 -12.01 5.20
N LEU A 236 -7.09 -13.27 5.39
CA LEU A 236 -5.80 -13.55 6.04
C LEU A 236 -4.62 -13.02 5.23
N LEU A 237 -4.63 -13.18 3.90
CA LEU A 237 -3.59 -12.61 3.03
C LEU A 237 -3.58 -11.08 3.08
N PHE A 238 -4.77 -10.47 3.11
CA PHE A 238 -4.93 -9.02 3.26
C PHE A 238 -4.32 -8.52 4.56
N GLY A 239 -4.68 -9.13 5.70
CA GLY A 239 -4.09 -8.81 7.00
C GLY A 239 -2.58 -9.03 7.05
N TRP A 240 -2.09 -10.16 6.51
CA TRP A 240 -0.67 -10.50 6.49
C TRP A 240 0.19 -9.45 5.77
N LEU A 241 -0.30 -8.89 4.67
CA LEU A 241 0.41 -7.85 3.92
C LEU A 241 0.54 -6.51 4.66
N HIS A 242 -0.16 -6.34 5.78
CA HIS A 242 -0.06 -5.18 6.66
C HIS A 242 0.90 -5.42 7.83
N TYR A 243 1.56 -6.57 7.91
CA TYR A 243 2.61 -6.84 8.88
C TYR A 243 3.97 -6.39 8.34
N GLY A 244 4.71 -5.61 9.13
CA GLY A 244 5.99 -5.03 8.73
C GLY A 244 6.78 -4.44 9.89
N GLU A 245 7.74 -3.58 9.56
CA GLU A 245 8.59 -2.95 10.57
C GLU A 245 7.77 -2.05 11.52
N GLY A 246 7.91 -2.31 12.83
CA GLY A 246 7.22 -1.57 13.88
C GLY A 246 5.75 -1.95 14.10
N THR A 247 5.20 -2.91 13.37
CA THR A 247 3.80 -3.34 13.57
C THR A 247 3.68 -4.41 14.66
N SER A 248 2.75 -4.26 15.59
CA SER A 248 2.39 -5.35 16.51
C SER A 248 1.54 -6.41 15.80
N ILE A 249 1.46 -7.61 16.40
CA ILE A 249 0.65 -8.71 15.85
C ILE A 249 -0.86 -8.41 15.84
N ALA A 250 -1.33 -7.45 16.64
CA ALA A 250 -2.75 -7.08 16.67
C ALA A 250 -3.22 -6.46 15.35
N ILE A 251 -2.37 -5.68 14.69
CA ILE A 251 -2.68 -5.00 13.42
C ILE A 251 -3.12 -5.97 12.31
N PRO A 252 -2.34 -7.00 11.92
CA PRO A 252 -2.77 -7.92 10.86
C PRO A 252 -4.07 -8.67 11.20
N PHE A 253 -4.37 -8.92 12.49
CA PHE A 253 -5.65 -9.51 12.88
C PHE A 253 -6.83 -8.54 12.73
N ILE A 254 -6.67 -7.28 13.14
CA ILE A 254 -7.69 -6.23 12.94
C ILE A 254 -7.96 -6.06 11.44
N ILE A 255 -6.89 -5.93 10.65
CA ILE A 255 -6.97 -5.75 9.20
C ILE A 255 -7.55 -6.98 8.50
N CYS A 256 -7.30 -8.21 9.00
CA CYS A 256 -7.99 -9.40 8.54
C CYS A 256 -9.52 -9.30 8.76
N GLY A 257 -9.96 -8.80 9.92
CA GLY A 257 -11.38 -8.54 10.19
C GLY A 257 -12.00 -7.51 9.23
N VAL A 258 -11.29 -6.41 8.97
CA VAL A 258 -11.66 -5.42 7.94
C VAL A 258 -11.74 -6.07 6.55
N GLY A 259 -10.76 -6.93 6.25
CA GLY A 259 -10.72 -7.73 5.03
C GLY A 259 -11.95 -8.61 4.86
N MET A 260 -12.37 -9.30 5.93
CA MET A 260 -13.58 -10.12 5.94
C MET A 260 -14.83 -9.25 5.73
N PHE A 261 -14.88 -8.06 6.32
CA PHE A 261 -16.02 -7.16 6.17
C PHE A 261 -16.21 -6.71 4.71
N PHE A 262 -15.16 -6.19 4.06
CA PHE A 262 -15.24 -5.78 2.64
C PHE A 262 -15.51 -6.98 1.72
N GLY A 263 -14.88 -8.13 1.99
CA GLY A 263 -15.11 -9.36 1.23
C GLY A 263 -16.56 -9.87 1.35
N TYR A 264 -17.14 -9.80 2.55
CA TYR A 264 -18.53 -10.16 2.79
C TYR A 264 -19.49 -9.25 2.01
N ILE A 265 -19.26 -7.94 2.01
CA ILE A 265 -20.04 -6.98 1.23
C ILE A 265 -19.98 -7.34 -0.26
N TYR A 266 -18.79 -7.63 -0.78
CA TYR A 266 -18.64 -8.04 -2.17
C TYR A 266 -19.40 -9.33 -2.49
N ILE A 267 -19.28 -10.37 -1.65
CA ILE A 267 -20.02 -11.64 -1.83
C ILE A 267 -21.54 -11.41 -1.82
N LYS A 268 -22.03 -10.54 -0.94
CA LYS A 268 -23.47 -10.28 -0.80
C LYS A 268 -24.05 -9.44 -1.91
N THR A 269 -23.29 -8.49 -2.42
CA THR A 269 -23.80 -7.50 -3.39
C THR A 269 -23.44 -7.85 -4.83
N GLY A 270 -22.36 -8.61 -5.04
CA GLY A 270 -21.80 -8.88 -6.36
C GLY A 270 -21.24 -7.64 -7.05
N ASN A 271 -21.11 -6.50 -6.36
CA ASN A 271 -20.71 -5.22 -6.95
C ASN A 271 -19.44 -4.71 -6.28
N ILE A 272 -18.35 -4.61 -7.05
CA ILE A 272 -17.04 -4.22 -6.52
C ILE A 272 -16.98 -2.74 -6.11
N TRP A 273 -17.77 -1.87 -6.73
CA TRP A 273 -17.77 -0.44 -6.41
C TRP A 273 -18.28 -0.15 -5.00
N ILE A 274 -19.16 -1.01 -4.46
CA ILE A 274 -19.60 -0.92 -3.05
C ILE A 274 -18.43 -1.18 -2.12
N ALA A 275 -17.63 -2.22 -2.40
CA ALA A 275 -16.45 -2.54 -1.61
C ALA A 275 -15.39 -1.43 -1.71
N MET A 276 -15.16 -0.88 -2.92
CA MET A 276 -14.22 0.23 -3.14
C MET A 276 -14.62 1.48 -2.36
N ALA A 277 -15.89 1.88 -2.44
CA ALA A 277 -16.38 3.05 -1.70
C ALA A 277 -16.36 2.82 -0.18
N CYS A 278 -16.64 1.59 0.27
CA CYS A 278 -16.52 1.20 1.69
C CYS A 278 -15.08 1.34 2.19
N HIS A 279 -14.12 0.78 1.46
CA HIS A 279 -12.71 0.86 1.79
C HIS A 279 -12.20 2.30 1.77
N ALA A 280 -12.48 3.04 0.69
CA ALA A 280 -12.06 4.44 0.57
C ALA A 280 -12.60 5.30 1.71
N THR A 281 -13.85 5.07 2.13
CA THR A 281 -14.45 5.75 3.27
C THR A 281 -13.77 5.35 4.58
N TYR A 282 -13.54 4.06 4.82
CA TYR A 282 -12.84 3.58 6.01
C TYR A 282 -11.45 4.22 6.17
N ASN A 283 -10.64 4.22 5.11
CA ASN A 283 -9.31 4.84 5.13
C ASN A 283 -9.38 6.35 5.32
N SER A 284 -10.30 7.03 4.62
CA SER A 284 -10.47 8.48 4.73
C SER A 284 -10.88 8.91 6.13
N LEU A 285 -11.75 8.14 6.80
CA LEU A 285 -12.13 8.39 8.19
C LEU A 285 -10.95 8.22 9.15
N GLY A 286 -10.08 7.23 8.92
CA GLY A 286 -8.83 7.07 9.67
C GLY A 286 -7.90 8.27 9.53
N LEU A 287 -7.76 8.82 8.33
CA LEU A 287 -6.94 10.02 8.06
C LEU A 287 -7.54 11.29 8.68
N ILE A 288 -8.87 11.46 8.58
CA ILE A 288 -9.58 12.58 9.22
C ILE A 288 -9.42 12.49 10.75
N ASN A 289 -9.52 11.29 11.30
CA ASN A 289 -9.28 11.06 12.72
C ASN A 289 -7.85 11.45 13.13
N ALA A 290 -6.84 11.07 12.35
CA ALA A 290 -5.45 11.47 12.58
C ALA A 290 -5.26 12.98 12.50
N TYR A 291 -5.87 13.64 11.52
CA TYR A 291 -5.85 15.09 11.36
C TYR A 291 -6.45 15.84 12.56
N LEU A 292 -7.55 15.31 13.12
CA LEU A 292 -8.26 15.89 14.26
C LEU A 292 -7.72 15.44 15.63
N GLN A 293 -6.88 14.41 15.69
CA GLN A 293 -6.41 13.75 16.91
C GLN A 293 -7.54 13.39 17.89
N LEU A 294 -8.62 12.77 17.40
CA LEU A 294 -9.75 12.47 18.28
C LEU A 294 -9.35 11.44 19.35
N PRO A 295 -9.80 11.60 20.61
CA PRO A 295 -9.49 10.67 21.71
C PRO A 295 -10.05 9.27 21.47
N GLY A 296 -9.32 8.23 21.87
CA GLY A 296 -9.77 6.83 21.80
C GLY A 296 -9.63 6.17 20.43
N VAL A 297 -9.00 6.86 19.48
CA VAL A 297 -8.65 6.34 18.16
C VAL A 297 -7.19 6.69 17.89
N GLN A 298 -6.29 6.04 18.63
CA GLN A 298 -4.85 6.18 18.43
C GLN A 298 -4.30 4.92 17.74
N SER A 299 -3.28 5.14 16.92
CA SER A 299 -2.75 4.29 15.85
C SER A 299 -2.34 2.88 16.29
#